data_AF-A0A7S3XJA1-F1
#
_entry.id   AF-A0A7S3XJA1-F1
#
_cell.length_a   1.000
_cell.length_b   1.000
_cell.length_c   1.000
_cell.angle_alpha   90.00
_cell.angle_beta   90.00
_cell.angle_gamma   90.00
#
_symmetry.space_group_name_H-M   'P 1'
#
loop_
_entity.id
_entity.type
_entity.pdbx_description
1 polymer ?
#
loop_
_entity_poly.entity_id
_entity_poly.type
_entity_poly.pdbx_seq_one_letter_code
_entity_poly.pdbx_strand_id
1 'polypeptide(L)'
;VDLFLSPTDGGNVPEIVSGGSGLKMSFNQRFYLMQTEKQHSSPNRGDFHQLELLGRTINVTIDLNGASCGCNVAFYLVSMPSADAPGSGNDWYCDANGVGGNWCPEVDLVEVNQNSWHATMHSCSKPYSSGSCDHGGYGVKFGQGKQDFGIGSEFTIDTTKPFVASLSFTDPGVAVSAHQEGRSTAQHIQDASSVRQALSDGMVLTMSYWGSSDMGITVP
;
A
#
# COMPACT_ATOMS: atom_id res chain seq x y z
N VAL A 1 10.31 -10.13 9.16
CA VAL A 1 9.24 -10.93 8.55
C VAL A 1 9.27 -10.58 7.08
N ASP A 2 9.48 -11.56 6.22
CA ASP A 2 9.47 -11.33 4.77
C ASP A 2 8.02 -11.45 4.32
N LEU A 3 7.38 -10.29 4.18
CA LEU A 3 6.01 -10.22 3.70
C LEU A 3 5.97 -10.55 2.21
N PHE A 4 4.93 -11.23 1.75
CA PHE A 4 4.74 -11.56 0.34
C PHE A 4 3.35 -11.15 -0.13
N LEU A 5 3.26 -10.53 -1.31
CA LEU A 5 2.00 -10.12 -1.90
C LEU A 5 1.98 -10.47 -3.40
N SER A 6 0.89 -11.08 -3.85
CA SER A 6 0.65 -11.36 -5.27
C SER A 6 -0.83 -11.29 -5.62
N PRO A 7 -1.23 -10.74 -6.77
CA PRO A 7 -2.56 -10.95 -7.30
C PRO A 7 -2.69 -12.36 -7.89
N THR A 8 -3.92 -12.83 -8.03
CA THR A 8 -4.25 -14.09 -8.70
C THR A 8 -5.57 -13.98 -9.47
N ASP A 9 -5.62 -14.63 -10.64
CA ASP A 9 -6.85 -14.80 -11.42
C ASP A 9 -7.71 -15.97 -10.88
N GLY A 10 -7.20 -16.72 -9.91
CA GLY A 10 -7.79 -17.95 -9.40
C GLY A 10 -8.66 -17.75 -8.15
N GLY A 11 -9.93 -18.17 -8.23
CA GLY A 11 -10.83 -18.33 -7.08
C GLY A 11 -11.30 -17.03 -6.42
N ASN A 12 -12.33 -17.11 -5.57
CA ASN A 12 -12.79 -15.97 -4.76
C ASN A 12 -12.18 -15.98 -3.35
N VAL A 13 -11.26 -16.91 -3.07
CA VAL A 13 -10.71 -17.14 -1.73
C VAL A 13 -9.24 -16.75 -1.72
N PRO A 14 -8.81 -15.85 -0.82
CA PRO A 14 -7.41 -15.50 -0.68
C PRO A 14 -6.58 -16.74 -0.24
N GLU A 15 -5.35 -16.82 -0.72
CA GLU A 15 -4.40 -17.87 -0.32
C GLU A 15 -3.36 -17.27 0.63
N ILE A 16 -3.24 -17.81 1.84
CA ILE A 16 -2.14 -17.49 2.74
C ILE A 16 -0.93 -18.34 2.34
N VAL A 17 0.17 -17.68 2.02
CA VAL A 17 1.41 -18.31 1.52
C VAL A 17 2.60 -17.96 2.41
N SER A 18 3.80 -18.42 2.02
CA SER A 18 5.06 -18.12 2.73
C SER A 18 5.04 -18.47 4.22
N GLY A 19 4.39 -19.58 4.58
CA GLY A 19 4.29 -20.02 5.98
C GLY A 19 3.49 -19.08 6.88
N GLY A 20 2.60 -18.26 6.31
CA GLY A 20 1.75 -17.32 7.05
C GLY A 20 2.10 -15.85 6.86
N SER A 21 3.23 -15.54 6.22
CA SER A 21 3.66 -14.15 5.98
C SER A 21 3.30 -13.61 4.60
N GLY A 22 2.60 -14.39 3.78
CA GLY A 22 2.24 -14.00 2.41
C GLY A 22 0.75 -14.09 2.13
N LEU A 23 0.29 -13.27 1.18
CA LEU A 23 -1.07 -13.27 0.69
C LEU A 23 -1.11 -13.28 -0.83
N LYS A 24 -1.87 -14.21 -1.41
CA LYS A 24 -2.37 -14.09 -2.78
C LYS A 24 -3.83 -13.68 -2.76
N MET A 25 -4.18 -12.65 -3.51
CA MET A 25 -5.52 -12.06 -3.51
C MET A 25 -6.14 -11.97 -4.89
N SER A 26 -7.45 -12.19 -4.94
CA SER A 26 -8.22 -12.05 -6.17
C SER A 26 -8.63 -10.59 -6.38
N PHE A 27 -9.01 -10.27 -7.61
CA PHE A 27 -9.45 -8.93 -7.98
C PHE A 27 -10.69 -8.50 -7.16
N ASN A 28 -10.77 -7.20 -6.84
CA ASN A 28 -11.78 -6.56 -6.00
C ASN A 28 -11.84 -7.07 -4.55
N GLN A 29 -10.68 -7.31 -3.95
CA GLN A 29 -10.58 -7.68 -2.54
C GLN A 29 -9.69 -6.71 -1.76
N ARG A 30 -9.98 -6.54 -0.47
CA ARG A 30 -9.20 -5.77 0.50
C ARG A 30 -9.11 -6.53 1.81
N PHE A 31 -7.93 -6.50 2.43
CA PHE A 31 -7.60 -7.22 3.65
C PHE A 31 -6.86 -6.32 4.63
N TYR A 32 -7.08 -6.54 5.92
CA TYR A 32 -6.42 -5.82 7.01
C TYR A 32 -5.60 -6.79 7.85
N LEU A 33 -4.49 -6.33 8.41
CA LEU A 33 -3.74 -7.10 9.39
C LEU A 33 -4.44 -7.04 10.76
N MET A 34 -5.25 -8.07 11.06
CA MET A 34 -6.06 -8.21 12.29
C MET A 34 -5.31 -8.98 13.38
N GLN A 35 -5.53 -8.66 14.66
CA GLN A 35 -5.04 -9.47 15.79
C GLN A 35 -5.89 -10.71 16.06
N THR A 36 -7.19 -10.62 15.75
CA THR A 36 -8.16 -11.67 16.04
C THR A 36 -8.59 -12.35 14.75
N GLU A 37 -8.51 -13.69 14.72
CA GLU A 37 -8.98 -14.47 13.57
C GLU A 37 -10.49 -14.27 13.32
N LYS A 38 -10.89 -14.35 12.04
CA LYS A 38 -12.29 -14.29 11.57
C LYS A 38 -13.00 -12.94 11.79
N GLN A 39 -12.30 -11.93 12.30
CA GLN A 39 -12.81 -10.58 12.37
C GLN A 39 -12.55 -9.87 11.05
N HIS A 40 -13.60 -9.34 10.42
CA HIS A 40 -13.49 -8.65 9.12
C HIS A 40 -13.20 -7.15 9.27
N SER A 41 -13.73 -6.54 10.34
CA SER A 41 -13.56 -5.13 10.67
C SER A 41 -13.91 -4.91 12.15
N SER A 42 -13.56 -3.76 12.72
CA SER A 42 -13.79 -3.48 14.14
C SER A 42 -13.86 -1.99 14.47
N PRO A 43 -14.72 -1.54 15.41
CA PRO A 43 -14.59 -0.24 16.05
C PRO A 43 -13.38 -0.13 16.99
N ASN A 44 -12.83 -1.27 17.43
CA ASN A 44 -11.79 -1.27 18.44
C ASN A 44 -10.41 -1.25 17.78
N ARG A 45 -9.64 -0.21 18.04
CA ARG A 45 -8.26 -0.05 17.55
C ARG A 45 -7.36 -1.25 17.87
N GLY A 46 -7.56 -1.88 19.02
CA GLY A 46 -6.79 -3.03 19.50
C GLY A 46 -7.05 -4.35 18.74
N ASP A 47 -8.11 -4.43 17.94
CA ASP A 47 -8.39 -5.62 17.13
C ASP A 47 -7.54 -5.68 15.85
N PHE A 48 -6.83 -4.58 15.54
CA PHE A 48 -5.89 -4.48 14.43
C PHE A 48 -4.44 -4.50 14.93
N HIS A 49 -3.52 -5.00 14.10
CA HIS A 49 -2.10 -4.77 14.31
C HIS A 49 -1.74 -3.34 13.90
N GLN A 50 -1.50 -2.49 14.90
CA GLN A 50 -1.05 -1.12 14.72
C GLN A 50 0.47 -1.10 14.54
N LEU A 51 0.92 -0.81 13.33
CA LEU A 51 2.35 -0.77 12.99
C LEU A 51 2.91 0.63 13.22
N GLU A 52 3.77 0.77 14.23
CA GLU A 52 4.55 1.98 14.49
C GLU A 52 5.83 1.97 13.65
N LEU A 53 5.79 2.56 12.45
CA LEU A 53 6.89 2.46 11.48
C LEU A 53 7.87 3.64 11.47
N LEU A 54 7.64 4.68 12.27
CA LEU A 54 8.59 5.80 12.36
C LEU A 54 9.99 5.31 12.79
N GLY A 55 11.01 5.63 12.00
CA GLY A 55 12.38 5.17 12.23
C GLY A 55 12.60 3.68 11.91
N ARG A 56 11.64 3.01 11.26
CA ARG A 56 11.73 1.59 10.88
C ARG A 56 11.69 1.42 9.36
N THR A 57 12.02 0.21 8.94
CA THR A 57 11.92 -0.23 7.55
C THR A 57 10.93 -1.38 7.45
N ILE A 58 10.03 -1.30 6.47
CA ILE A 58 9.16 -2.40 6.06
C ILE A 58 9.62 -2.93 4.70
N ASN A 59 9.64 -4.25 4.56
CA ASN A 59 9.98 -4.94 3.32
C ASN A 59 8.83 -5.86 2.92
N VAL A 60 8.51 -5.87 1.63
CA VAL A 60 7.53 -6.79 1.05
C VAL A 60 8.03 -7.29 -0.30
N THR A 61 7.99 -8.62 -0.50
CA THR A 61 8.20 -9.23 -1.81
C THR A 61 6.90 -9.13 -2.59
N ILE A 62 6.94 -8.49 -3.75
CA ILE A 62 5.82 -8.36 -4.66
C ILE A 62 6.06 -9.29 -5.85
N ASP A 63 5.11 -10.16 -6.14
CA ASP A 63 4.98 -10.85 -7.43
C ASP A 63 3.75 -10.31 -8.12
N LEU A 64 3.89 -9.65 -9.26
CA LEU A 64 2.76 -9.01 -9.94
C LEU A 64 1.92 -9.99 -10.74
N ASN A 65 2.41 -11.19 -11.03
CA ASN A 65 1.66 -12.25 -11.72
C ASN A 65 0.82 -11.75 -12.92
N GLY A 66 1.37 -10.83 -13.72
CA GLY A 66 0.70 -10.26 -14.90
C GLY A 66 -0.23 -9.06 -14.67
N ALA A 67 -0.42 -8.57 -13.44
CA ALA A 67 -1.20 -7.36 -13.18
C ALA A 67 -0.58 -6.14 -13.87
N SER A 68 -1.20 -5.71 -14.96
CA SER A 68 -0.66 -4.70 -15.88
C SER A 68 -1.54 -3.45 -15.93
N CYS A 69 -1.58 -2.74 -17.06
CA CYS A 69 -2.34 -1.50 -17.23
C CYS A 69 -3.80 -1.63 -16.71
N GLY A 70 -4.26 -0.61 -15.99
CA GLY A 70 -5.60 -0.60 -15.39
C GLY A 70 -5.74 -1.41 -14.10
N CYS A 71 -4.69 -2.10 -13.65
CA CYS A 71 -4.63 -2.82 -12.38
C CYS A 71 -3.79 -2.07 -11.33
N ASN A 72 -4.12 -2.27 -10.05
CA ASN A 72 -3.36 -1.78 -8.90
C ASN A 72 -3.35 -2.84 -7.81
N VAL A 73 -2.16 -3.38 -7.56
CA VAL A 73 -1.85 -4.22 -6.41
C VAL A 73 -1.35 -3.28 -5.32
N ALA A 74 -2.15 -3.08 -4.28
CA ALA A 74 -1.89 -2.11 -3.23
C ALA A 74 -1.43 -2.78 -1.93
N PHE A 75 -0.42 -2.19 -1.30
CA PHE A 75 0.10 -2.50 0.03
C PHE A 75 0.34 -1.17 0.74
N TYR A 76 -0.48 -0.84 1.73
CA TYR A 76 -0.58 0.51 2.25
C TYR A 76 -0.99 0.53 3.71
N LEU A 77 -0.89 1.68 4.35
CA LEU A 77 -1.21 1.87 5.76
C LEU A 77 -2.33 2.90 5.88
N VAL A 78 -3.29 2.63 6.77
CA VAL A 78 -4.38 3.57 7.08
C VAL A 78 -4.54 3.72 8.59
N SER A 79 -4.96 4.90 9.04
CA SER A 79 -5.18 5.18 10.47
C SER A 79 -6.53 4.62 10.97
N MET A 80 -6.78 3.34 10.70
CA MET A 80 -7.99 2.63 11.14
C MET A 80 -8.01 2.35 12.65
N PRO A 81 -9.21 2.16 13.23
CA PRO A 81 -10.53 2.24 12.60
C PRO A 81 -11.02 3.67 12.39
N SER A 82 -12.10 3.85 11.63
CA SER A 82 -12.83 5.12 11.55
C SER A 82 -13.27 5.59 12.94
N ALA A 83 -13.27 6.90 13.16
CA ALA A 83 -13.44 7.47 14.50
C ALA A 83 -14.90 7.46 15.00
N ASP A 84 -15.87 7.66 14.10
CA ASP A 84 -17.26 7.95 14.48
C ASP A 84 -18.20 6.76 14.28
N ALA A 85 -18.23 6.20 13.07
CA ALA A 85 -19.19 5.18 12.65
C ALA A 85 -18.58 4.28 11.58
N PRO A 86 -19.11 3.05 11.39
CA PRO A 86 -18.73 2.25 10.25
C PRO A 86 -19.28 2.89 8.97
N GLY A 87 -18.54 2.71 7.88
CA GLY A 87 -18.94 3.15 6.55
C GLY A 87 -19.78 2.10 5.82
N SER A 88 -19.74 2.18 4.49
CA SER A 88 -20.37 1.20 3.59
C SER A 88 -20.01 -0.24 3.97
N GLY A 89 -21.02 -1.12 4.01
CA GLY A 89 -20.82 -2.54 4.33
C GLY A 89 -20.56 -2.82 5.82
N ASN A 90 -20.83 -1.86 6.71
CA ASN A 90 -20.54 -1.95 8.14
C ASN A 90 -19.03 -2.12 8.43
N ASP A 91 -18.19 -1.58 7.56
CA ASP A 91 -16.73 -1.63 7.64
C ASP A 91 -16.19 -0.33 8.28
N TRP A 92 -15.36 -0.47 9.29
CA TRP A 92 -14.64 0.63 9.97
C TRP A 92 -13.38 1.08 9.23
N TYR A 93 -13.27 0.70 7.96
CA TYR A 93 -12.27 1.20 7.05
C TYR A 93 -12.37 2.71 6.84
N CYS A 94 -11.21 3.34 6.63
CA CYS A 94 -11.04 4.73 6.24
C CYS A 94 -9.78 4.84 5.37
N ASP A 95 -9.72 5.85 4.50
CA ASP A 95 -8.54 6.23 3.74
C ASP A 95 -8.57 7.73 3.42
N ALA A 96 -7.58 8.26 2.68
CA ALA A 96 -7.56 9.69 2.36
C ALA A 96 -8.63 10.07 1.32
N ASN A 97 -9.13 9.10 0.56
CA ASN A 97 -10.15 9.31 -0.46
C ASN A 97 -11.59 9.20 0.06
N GLY A 98 -11.78 8.78 1.31
CA GLY A 98 -13.10 8.63 1.89
C GLY A 98 -13.87 7.43 1.35
N VAL A 99 -13.17 6.37 0.88
CA VAL A 99 -13.85 5.20 0.33
C VAL A 99 -14.68 4.53 1.42
N GLY A 100 -15.98 4.36 1.14
CA GLY A 100 -16.94 3.87 2.13
C GLY A 100 -17.44 4.93 3.12
N GLY A 101 -17.00 6.18 3.00
CA GLY A 101 -17.53 7.33 3.74
C GLY A 101 -16.75 7.72 5.00
N ASN A 102 -15.52 7.24 5.17
CA ASN A 102 -14.67 7.58 6.32
C ASN A 102 -13.28 8.03 5.87
N TRP A 103 -12.75 9.07 6.52
CA TRP A 103 -11.50 9.72 6.14
C TRP A 103 -10.44 9.58 7.22
N CYS A 104 -9.22 9.21 6.86
CA CYS A 104 -8.09 9.16 7.78
C CYS A 104 -6.75 9.21 7.03
N PRO A 105 -5.64 9.55 7.72
CA PRO A 105 -4.32 9.54 7.08
C PRO A 105 -3.98 8.18 6.48
N GLU A 106 -3.34 8.23 5.32
CA GLU A 106 -3.00 7.09 4.49
C GLU A 106 -1.55 7.21 4.01
N VAL A 107 -0.86 6.07 3.98
CA VAL A 107 0.51 5.95 3.50
C VAL A 107 0.57 4.79 2.54
N ASP A 108 0.63 5.11 1.26
CA ASP A 108 0.73 4.17 0.17
C ASP A 108 2.17 3.73 0.02
N LEU A 109 2.46 2.53 0.51
CA LEU A 109 3.80 1.97 0.42
C LEU A 109 4.06 1.46 -1.00
N VAL A 110 3.08 0.73 -1.53
CA VAL A 110 3.11 0.15 -2.85
C VAL A 110 1.74 0.25 -3.50
N GLU A 111 1.59 1.13 -4.47
CA GLU A 111 0.53 1.07 -5.48
C GLU A 111 1.17 0.75 -6.84
N VAL A 112 0.97 -0.48 -7.32
CA VAL A 112 1.82 -1.01 -8.39
C VAL A 112 1.08 -1.86 -9.41
N ASN A 113 1.56 -1.78 -10.64
CA ASN A 113 1.38 -2.79 -11.68
C ASN A 113 2.71 -2.99 -12.41
N GLN A 114 2.71 -3.82 -13.45
CA GLN A 114 3.92 -4.14 -14.19
C GLN A 114 4.63 -2.96 -14.85
N ASN A 115 3.99 -1.79 -14.97
CA ASN A 115 4.53 -0.63 -15.69
C ASN A 115 4.97 0.51 -14.78
N SER A 116 4.44 0.59 -13.56
CA SER A 116 4.80 1.64 -12.61
C SER A 116 4.46 1.27 -11.18
N TRP A 117 5.25 1.83 -10.27
CA TRP A 117 5.03 1.78 -8.83
C TRP A 117 5.00 3.21 -8.28
N HIS A 118 3.95 3.56 -7.54
CA HIS A 118 3.85 4.78 -6.76
C HIS A 118 3.94 4.49 -5.26
N ALA A 119 4.68 5.33 -4.54
CA ALA A 119 4.63 5.41 -3.08
C ALA A 119 4.25 6.84 -2.69
N THR A 120 3.16 7.00 -1.95
CA THR A 120 2.49 8.29 -1.74
C THR A 120 2.10 8.48 -0.29
N MET A 121 2.28 9.70 0.23
CA MET A 121 1.89 10.08 1.58
C MET A 121 0.65 10.97 1.50
N HIS A 122 -0.41 10.59 2.22
CA HIS A 122 -1.67 11.31 2.27
C HIS A 122 -1.96 11.79 3.68
N SER A 123 -1.83 13.10 3.88
CA SER A 123 -2.08 13.72 5.18
C SER A 123 -3.56 14.02 5.38
N CYS A 124 -4.01 13.99 6.64
CA CYS A 124 -5.34 14.46 7.02
C CYS A 124 -5.28 15.23 8.33
N SER A 125 -6.15 16.22 8.49
CA SER A 125 -6.28 16.94 9.77
C SER A 125 -7.25 16.23 10.72
N LYS A 126 -6.95 16.23 12.02
CA LYS A 126 -7.90 15.80 13.06
C LYS A 126 -9.05 16.81 13.20
N PRO A 127 -10.27 16.40 13.59
CA PRO A 127 -10.70 15.01 13.77
C PRO A 127 -10.76 14.25 12.43
N TYR A 128 -10.28 13.00 12.44
CA TYR A 128 -10.29 12.15 11.25
C TYR A 128 -11.73 11.66 10.99
N SER A 129 -12.44 12.36 10.10
CA SER A 129 -13.76 11.99 9.57
C SER A 129 -14.42 13.15 8.79
N SER A 130 -13.81 14.33 8.73
CA SER A 130 -14.43 15.54 8.15
C SER A 130 -14.03 15.85 6.69
N GLY A 131 -13.55 14.86 5.92
CA GLY A 131 -13.20 15.05 4.50
C GLY A 131 -11.99 15.95 4.21
N SER A 132 -11.21 16.33 5.23
CA SER A 132 -10.04 17.21 5.10
C SER A 132 -8.76 16.39 4.96
N CYS A 133 -8.67 15.63 3.87
CA CYS A 133 -7.51 14.82 3.50
C CYS A 133 -6.89 15.31 2.20
N ASP A 134 -5.59 15.09 2.07
CA ASP A 134 -4.86 15.30 0.82
C ASP A 134 -5.14 14.13 -0.13
N HIS A 135 -6.04 14.33 -1.08
CA HIS A 135 -6.39 13.34 -2.10
C HIS A 135 -5.28 13.11 -3.14
N GLY A 136 -4.51 14.16 -3.45
CA GLY A 136 -3.44 14.05 -4.45
C GLY A 136 -2.21 13.36 -3.89
N GLY A 137 -1.98 13.58 -2.60
CA GLY A 137 -0.82 13.07 -1.89
C GLY A 137 0.49 13.66 -2.39
N TYR A 138 1.57 13.25 -1.73
CA TYR A 138 2.94 13.58 -2.15
C TYR A 138 3.81 12.34 -2.10
N GLY A 139 4.54 12.08 -3.19
CA GLY A 139 5.18 10.77 -3.37
C GLY A 139 6.24 10.71 -4.45
N VAL A 140 6.71 9.49 -4.69
CA VAL A 140 7.71 9.13 -5.70
C VAL A 140 7.16 8.05 -6.62
N LYS A 141 7.73 7.95 -7.84
CA LYS A 141 7.25 7.06 -8.89
C LYS A 141 8.39 6.37 -9.61
N PHE A 142 8.32 5.06 -9.75
CA PHE A 142 9.20 4.24 -10.59
C PHE A 142 8.51 3.90 -11.92
N GLY A 143 9.31 3.65 -12.96
CA GLY A 143 8.81 3.40 -14.31
C GLY A 143 8.40 4.71 -14.99
N GLN A 144 7.21 4.74 -15.59
CA GLN A 144 6.70 5.96 -16.27
C GLN A 144 7.65 6.46 -17.38
N GLY A 145 8.12 5.54 -18.23
CA GLY A 145 9.06 5.84 -19.33
C GLY A 145 10.54 5.79 -18.94
N LYS A 146 10.86 5.58 -17.66
CA LYS A 146 12.23 5.30 -17.18
C LYS A 146 12.53 3.80 -17.25
N GLN A 147 13.82 3.44 -17.39
CA GLN A 147 14.30 2.05 -17.39
C GLN A 147 14.56 1.47 -15.98
N ASP A 148 14.11 2.15 -14.92
CA ASP A 148 14.31 1.69 -13.55
C ASP A 148 13.34 0.58 -13.14
N PHE A 149 12.16 0.50 -13.76
CA PHE A 149 11.11 -0.43 -13.38
C PHE A 149 10.15 -0.67 -14.56
N GLY A 150 9.92 -1.93 -14.95
CA GLY A 150 9.04 -2.25 -16.07
C GLY A 150 9.12 -3.71 -16.52
N ILE A 151 8.39 -4.04 -17.59
CA ILE A 151 8.26 -5.41 -18.11
C ILE A 151 9.51 -5.77 -18.92
N GLY A 152 10.26 -6.78 -18.48
CA GLY A 152 11.37 -7.34 -19.24
C GLY A 152 12.74 -7.10 -18.62
N SER A 153 13.70 -7.91 -19.05
CA SER A 153 15.06 -7.95 -18.48
C SER A 153 15.88 -6.67 -18.71
N GLU A 154 15.46 -5.81 -19.63
CA GLU A 154 16.09 -4.52 -19.93
C GLU A 154 15.88 -3.48 -18.82
N PHE A 155 14.83 -3.63 -18.00
CA PHE A 155 14.58 -2.76 -16.86
C PHE A 155 15.44 -3.16 -15.68
N THR A 156 15.82 -2.18 -14.84
CA THR A 156 16.57 -2.44 -13.60
C THR A 156 15.80 -3.40 -12.69
N ILE A 157 14.48 -3.21 -12.60
CA ILE A 157 13.53 -4.14 -11.98
C ILE A 157 12.60 -4.66 -13.06
N ASP A 158 12.73 -5.96 -13.35
CA ASP A 158 11.89 -6.69 -14.31
C ASP A 158 10.62 -7.19 -13.60
N THR A 159 9.49 -6.57 -13.91
CA THR A 159 8.19 -6.83 -13.29
C THR A 159 7.50 -8.12 -13.76
N THR A 160 8.16 -8.90 -14.62
CA THR A 160 7.76 -10.27 -14.93
C THR A 160 8.20 -11.29 -13.87
N LYS A 161 9.00 -10.84 -12.90
CA LYS A 161 9.50 -11.65 -11.77
C LYS A 161 9.25 -10.95 -10.43
N PRO A 162 9.29 -11.69 -9.32
CA PRO A 162 9.21 -11.07 -7.99
C PRO A 162 10.33 -10.06 -7.72
N PHE A 163 10.04 -9.02 -6.94
CA PHE A 163 11.00 -8.04 -6.44
C PHE A 163 10.68 -7.66 -5.00
N VAL A 164 11.68 -7.17 -4.25
CA VAL A 164 11.49 -6.69 -2.88
C VAL A 164 11.32 -5.17 -2.90
N ALA A 165 10.16 -4.69 -2.49
CA ALA A 165 9.91 -3.29 -2.17
C ALA A 165 10.30 -3.02 -0.72
N SER A 166 11.07 -1.95 -0.49
CA SER A 166 11.55 -1.53 0.82
C SER A 166 11.21 -0.06 1.03
N LEU A 167 10.60 0.25 2.17
CA LEU A 167 10.34 1.62 2.60
C LEU A 167 10.91 1.84 4.00
N SER A 168 11.84 2.80 4.10
CA SER A 168 12.47 3.20 5.35
C SER A 168 12.03 4.61 5.73
N PHE A 169 11.31 4.70 6.85
CA PHE A 169 10.76 5.96 7.36
C PHE A 169 11.80 6.71 8.17
N THR A 170 12.73 7.32 7.45
CA THR A 170 13.75 8.21 8.01
C THR A 170 13.15 9.54 8.47
N ASP A 171 13.87 10.28 9.30
CA ASP A 171 13.49 11.65 9.64
C ASP A 171 14.31 12.59 8.76
N PRO A 172 13.73 13.49 7.93
CA PRO A 172 12.30 13.81 7.78
C PRO A 172 11.57 13.08 6.63
N GLY A 173 12.25 12.24 5.86
CA GLY A 173 11.74 11.67 4.59
C GLY A 173 11.58 10.15 4.57
N VAL A 174 11.17 9.60 3.43
CA VAL A 174 11.05 8.14 3.24
C VAL A 174 11.97 7.69 2.12
N ALA A 175 12.91 6.80 2.44
CA ALA A 175 13.69 6.11 1.41
C ALA A 175 12.88 4.94 0.87
N VAL A 176 12.65 4.93 -0.45
CA VAL A 176 11.86 3.93 -1.15
C VAL A 176 12.77 3.24 -2.16
N SER A 177 12.85 1.91 -2.12
CA SER A 177 13.68 1.15 -3.06
C SER A 177 13.04 -0.16 -3.50
N ALA A 178 13.41 -0.60 -4.70
CA ALA A 178 13.14 -1.95 -5.18
C ALA A 178 14.47 -2.70 -5.38
N HIS A 179 14.47 -3.98 -5.02
CA HIS A 179 15.62 -4.88 -5.17
C HIS A 179 15.22 -6.16 -5.88
N GLN A 180 16.02 -6.59 -6.87
CA GLN A 180 15.79 -7.82 -7.61
C GLN A 180 17.10 -8.40 -8.14
N GLU A 181 17.44 -9.63 -7.75
CA GLU A 181 18.59 -10.38 -8.29
C GLU A 181 19.92 -9.57 -8.28
N GLY A 182 20.17 -8.79 -7.22
CA GLY A 182 21.37 -7.96 -7.08
C GLY A 182 21.30 -6.60 -7.79
N ARG A 183 20.21 -6.29 -8.48
CA ARG A 183 19.90 -4.97 -9.06
C ARG A 183 19.00 -4.18 -8.11
N SER A 184 19.08 -2.86 -8.17
CA SER A 184 18.23 -2.00 -7.34
C SER A 184 17.99 -0.63 -7.97
N THR A 185 16.83 -0.07 -7.70
CA THR A 185 16.51 1.34 -7.92
C THR A 185 15.97 1.95 -6.63
N ALA A 186 16.17 3.26 -6.43
CA ALA A 186 15.72 3.96 -5.24
C ALA A 186 15.28 5.38 -5.56
N GLN A 187 14.31 5.87 -4.79
CA GLN A 187 13.89 7.27 -4.74
C GLN A 187 13.69 7.69 -3.28
N HIS A 188 13.55 8.99 -3.06
CA HIS A 188 13.41 9.55 -1.72
C HIS A 188 12.30 10.59 -1.69
N ILE A 189 11.29 10.35 -0.84
CA ILE A 189 10.28 11.34 -0.48
C ILE A 189 10.95 12.26 0.54
N GLN A 190 11.18 13.52 0.18
CA GLN A 190 12.03 14.43 0.96
C GLN A 190 11.41 14.82 2.31
N ASP A 191 10.09 14.93 2.35
CA ASP A 191 9.35 15.35 3.54
C ASP A 191 8.09 14.49 3.70
N ALA A 192 8.05 13.74 4.80
CA ALA A 192 6.89 12.96 5.25
C ALA A 192 6.40 13.43 6.64
N SER A 193 6.74 14.66 7.03
CA SER A 193 6.35 15.25 8.31
C SER A 193 4.83 15.28 8.50
N SER A 194 4.08 15.46 7.41
CA SER A 194 2.61 15.53 7.41
C SER A 194 1.92 14.23 7.84
N VAL A 195 2.58 13.08 7.68
CA VAL A 195 2.08 11.75 8.11
C VAL A 195 2.85 11.18 9.31
N ARG A 196 3.87 11.89 9.81
CA ARG A 196 4.75 11.42 10.89
C ARG A 196 3.99 11.02 12.14
N GLN A 197 3.01 11.83 12.55
CA GLN A 197 2.22 11.52 13.74
C GLN A 197 1.43 10.22 13.57
N ALA A 198 0.83 9.98 12.39
CA ALA A 198 0.11 8.75 12.11
C ALA A 198 1.04 7.53 12.15
N LEU A 199 2.22 7.63 11.53
CA LEU A 199 3.25 6.58 11.59
C LEU A 199 3.76 6.30 13.01
N SER A 200 3.78 7.31 13.88
CA SER A 200 4.13 7.17 15.30
C SER A 200 2.99 6.62 16.15
N ASP A 201 1.75 7.00 15.88
CA ASP A 201 0.55 6.53 16.59
C ASP A 201 0.28 5.05 16.27
N GLY A 202 0.78 4.57 15.13
CA GLY A 202 0.56 3.25 14.58
C GLY A 202 -0.55 3.26 13.52
N MET A 203 -0.35 2.51 12.44
CA MET A 203 -1.31 2.39 11.34
C MET A 203 -1.56 0.93 11.00
N VAL A 204 -2.74 0.64 10.46
CA VAL A 204 -3.13 -0.71 10.05
C VAL A 204 -2.59 -1.00 8.66
N LEU A 205 -1.87 -2.10 8.52
CA LEU A 205 -1.47 -2.62 7.21
C LEU A 205 -2.70 -3.16 6.48
N THR A 206 -2.88 -2.63 5.28
CA THR A 206 -3.96 -2.98 4.36
C THR A 206 -3.37 -3.42 3.03
N MET A 207 -3.98 -4.43 2.44
CA MET A 207 -3.62 -4.89 1.10
C MET A 207 -4.87 -5.04 0.25
N SER A 208 -4.80 -4.64 -1.02
CA SER A 208 -5.92 -4.76 -1.94
C SER A 208 -5.47 -5.00 -3.38
N TYR A 209 -6.38 -5.54 -4.20
CA TYR A 209 -6.17 -5.69 -5.63
C TYR A 209 -7.43 -5.23 -6.36
N TRP A 210 -7.30 -4.19 -7.18
CA TRP A 210 -8.42 -3.55 -7.85
C TRP A 210 -7.98 -2.94 -9.19
N GLY A 211 -8.93 -2.37 -9.92
CA GLY A 211 -8.65 -1.74 -11.21
C GLY A 211 -9.64 -0.65 -11.58
N SER A 212 -9.20 0.23 -12.47
CA SER A 212 -9.99 1.29 -13.08
C SER A 212 -9.45 1.63 -14.46
N SER A 213 -10.32 2.10 -15.36
CA SER A 213 -9.96 2.48 -16.73
C SER A 213 -9.09 3.75 -16.79
N ASP A 214 -9.09 4.55 -15.73
CA ASP A 214 -8.33 5.80 -15.62
C ASP A 214 -7.04 5.65 -14.79
N MET A 215 -6.66 4.43 -14.38
CA MET A 215 -5.31 4.13 -13.89
C MET A 215 -4.29 4.08 -15.04
N GLY A 216 -4.37 5.10 -15.89
CA GLY A 216 -3.46 5.37 -16.96
C GLY A 216 -2.26 6.16 -16.44
N ILE A 217 -1.09 5.79 -16.95
CA ILE A 217 0.10 6.64 -16.99
C ILE A 217 -0.34 7.99 -17.58
N THR A 218 -0.34 9.05 -16.77
CA THR A 218 -0.27 10.41 -17.34
C THR A 218 1.12 10.53 -17.95
N VAL A 219 1.25 10.15 -19.21
CA VAL A 219 2.40 10.56 -20.01
C VAL A 219 2.27 12.07 -20.18
N PRO A 220 3.29 12.87 -19.83
CA PRO A 220 3.24 14.33 -20.00
C PRO A 220 2.96 14.75 -21.45
#